data_AF-A0A2C9K105-F1
#
_entry.id   AF-A0A2C9K105-F1
#
_cell.length_a   1.000
_cell.length_b   1.000
_cell.length_c   1.000
_cell.angle_alpha   90.00
_cell.angle_beta   90.00
_cell.angle_gamma   90.00
#
_symmetry.space_group_name_H-M   'P 1'
#
loop_
_entity.id
_entity.type
_entity.pdbx_description
1 polymer ?
#
loop_
_entity_poly.entity_id
_entity_poly.type
_entity_poly.pdbx_seq_one_letter_code
_entity_poly.pdbx_strand_id
1 'polypeptide(L)'
;MSDNVQTNVEHLPTNGEHLATNCEHLPTNVEHLPTNVEHLPTNVEHLPTNSEHLQPVVAILRETVNVWERRAPLSPKQVLKLIQNGVKVIVQPSNRRAYSMKEYSDVGAVIKEDLSEASLMIGVKAVPVDSLIREKMYAFFSHTIKAQEDNMPLLDAILEKDIRLIDYEKMVDHKGVRMVAFGKYAGVSGMINILHGLGLRLLALGHHTPFMLIGPSHSYRNTAMARQAVRDAGYEIALGHMPKSIGALTFVFTGSGNVSQIAPYASCIINGIYWSPGAPRLMTVLDAKAALQPRVAPWLPSSPGCPTLPHRLLAICDISADPRGSIEFMRECTTIDKPFCLYDARKNINTYSFAGDGVLICSIDNMPAQIPREATEYFGSLLLPYIDEMLKSNAKTPFAEYDCSPVIRNAIIASNGELTPNFKYIQHLRTKRKE
;
A
#
# COMPACT_ATOMS: atom_id res chain seq x y z
N MET A 1 23.91 68.66 -20.26
CA MET A 1 22.92 69.21 -19.30
C MET A 1 21.75 69.91 -20.00
N SER A 2 21.76 70.12 -21.32
CA SER A 2 20.71 70.82 -22.08
C SER A 2 19.51 69.94 -22.47
N ASP A 3 19.71 68.64 -22.68
CA ASP A 3 18.69 67.82 -23.37
C ASP A 3 17.59 67.27 -22.44
N ASN A 4 17.83 67.23 -21.11
CA ASN A 4 16.82 66.83 -20.12
C ASN A 4 15.90 67.99 -19.68
N VAL A 5 16.23 69.24 -20.03
CA VAL A 5 15.38 70.40 -19.71
C VAL A 5 14.28 70.51 -20.76
N GLN A 6 14.58 70.19 -22.02
CA GLN A 6 13.66 70.34 -23.14
C GLN A 6 12.53 69.30 -23.10
N THR A 7 12.84 68.05 -22.77
CA THR A 7 11.84 66.97 -22.58
C THR A 7 10.93 67.23 -21.37
N ASN A 8 11.44 67.78 -20.28
CA ASN A 8 10.61 68.13 -19.11
C ASN A 8 9.66 69.31 -19.38
N VAL A 9 10.00 70.21 -20.30
CA VAL A 9 9.12 71.31 -20.71
C VAL A 9 7.99 70.83 -21.63
N GLU A 10 8.22 69.79 -22.43
CA GLU A 10 7.19 69.19 -23.30
C GLU A 10 6.17 68.33 -22.54
N HIS A 11 6.52 67.81 -21.35
CA HIS A 11 5.62 67.01 -20.50
C HIS A 11 4.84 67.83 -19.45
N LEU A 12 5.13 69.12 -19.29
CA LEU A 12 4.41 70.01 -18.38
C LEU A 12 2.91 70.18 -18.72
N PRO A 13 2.49 70.29 -19.99
CA PRO A 13 1.08 70.40 -20.36
C PRO A 13 0.28 69.12 -20.06
N THR A 14 0.83 67.96 -20.39
CA THR A 14 0.21 66.65 -20.15
C THR A 14 0.11 66.35 -18.64
N ASN A 15 1.15 66.69 -17.87
CA ASN A 15 1.07 66.60 -16.41
C ASN A 15 0.02 67.56 -15.81
N GLY A 16 -0.16 68.73 -16.41
CA GLY A 16 -1.23 69.68 -16.04
C GLY A 16 -2.63 69.14 -16.33
N GLU A 17 -2.83 68.48 -17.47
CA GLU A 17 -4.09 67.81 -17.84
C GLU A 17 -4.40 66.63 -16.91
N HIS A 18 -3.41 65.81 -16.55
CA HIS A 18 -3.55 64.73 -15.57
C HIS A 18 -3.85 65.24 -14.16
N LEU A 19 -3.26 66.38 -13.76
CA LEU A 19 -3.60 67.06 -12.50
C LEU A 19 -5.03 67.58 -12.51
N ALA A 20 -5.49 68.15 -13.63
CA ALA A 20 -6.87 68.62 -13.78
C ALA A 20 -7.88 67.46 -13.69
N THR A 21 -7.64 66.35 -14.40
CA THR A 21 -8.50 65.16 -14.31
C THR A 21 -8.50 64.55 -12.90
N ASN A 22 -7.34 64.48 -12.25
CA ASN A 22 -7.26 64.01 -10.86
C ASN A 22 -8.01 64.94 -9.89
N CYS A 23 -7.96 66.25 -10.10
CA CYS A 23 -8.75 67.24 -9.35
C CYS A 23 -10.26 67.13 -9.61
N GLU A 24 -10.69 66.70 -10.79
CA GLU A 24 -12.10 66.46 -11.11
C GLU A 24 -12.64 65.15 -10.50
N HIS A 25 -11.79 64.14 -10.33
CA HIS A 25 -12.15 62.86 -9.70
C HIS A 25 -12.00 62.84 -8.17
N LEU A 26 -11.28 63.84 -7.60
CA LEU A 26 -11.12 64.01 -6.16
C LEU A 26 -12.46 64.17 -5.41
N PRO A 27 -13.42 65.00 -5.86
CA PRO A 27 -14.73 65.13 -5.23
C PRO A 27 -15.51 63.81 -5.22
N THR A 28 -15.53 63.07 -6.33
CA THR A 28 -16.23 61.79 -6.43
C THR A 28 -15.59 60.73 -5.52
N ASN A 29 -14.26 60.67 -5.46
CA ASN A 29 -13.56 59.79 -4.53
C ASN A 29 -13.80 60.16 -3.05
N VAL A 30 -13.93 61.46 -2.74
CA VAL A 30 -14.28 61.97 -1.41
C VAL A 30 -15.73 61.69 -1.05
N GLU A 31 -16.66 61.67 -2.03
CA GLU A 31 -18.06 61.28 -1.83
C GLU A 31 -18.24 59.77 -1.61
N HIS A 32 -17.38 58.94 -2.21
CA HIS A 32 -17.40 57.47 -2.03
C HIS A 32 -16.59 56.97 -0.83
N LEU A 33 -15.74 57.82 -0.24
CA LEU A 33 -14.97 57.52 0.97
C LEU A 33 -15.87 57.14 2.18
N PRO A 34 -16.95 57.88 2.50
CA PRO A 34 -17.89 57.51 3.56
C PRO A 34 -18.53 56.14 3.33
N THR A 35 -18.98 55.83 2.12
CA THR A 35 -19.61 54.54 1.78
C THR A 35 -18.60 53.40 1.89
N ASN A 36 -17.36 53.58 1.42
CA ASN A 36 -16.29 52.59 1.56
C ASN A 36 -15.89 52.37 3.04
N VAL A 37 -15.94 53.43 3.86
CA VAL A 37 -15.68 53.36 5.31
C VAL A 37 -16.84 52.71 6.06
N GLU A 38 -18.08 52.86 5.61
CA GLU A 38 -19.26 52.15 6.15
C GLU A 38 -19.29 50.67 5.77
N HIS A 39 -18.75 50.30 4.60
CA HIS A 39 -18.64 48.91 4.16
C HIS A 39 -17.36 48.20 4.65
N LEU A 40 -16.38 48.93 5.19
CA LEU A 40 -15.16 48.38 5.80
C LEU A 40 -15.47 47.43 6.98
N PRO A 41 -16.34 47.78 7.94
CA PRO A 41 -16.79 46.86 9.00
C PRO A 41 -17.44 45.60 8.45
N THR A 42 -18.32 45.71 7.45
CA THR A 42 -19.00 44.55 6.84
C THR A 42 -17.99 43.66 6.10
N ASN A 43 -17.06 44.24 5.34
CA ASN A 43 -15.99 43.50 4.67
C ASN A 43 -15.03 42.84 5.67
N VAL A 44 -14.78 43.48 6.83
CA VAL A 44 -13.97 42.93 7.93
C VAL A 44 -14.72 41.85 8.72
N GLU A 45 -16.03 41.96 8.89
CA GLU A 45 -16.90 40.90 9.41
C GLU A 45 -17.02 39.72 8.43
N HIS A 46 -16.86 39.99 7.12
CA HIS A 46 -16.80 38.97 6.09
C HIS A 46 -15.39 38.41 5.82
N LEU A 47 -14.33 38.99 6.40
CA LEU A 47 -12.98 38.42 6.36
C LEU A 47 -12.93 37.04 7.06
N PRO A 48 -13.55 36.82 8.23
CA PRO A 48 -13.74 35.49 8.81
C PRO A 48 -14.50 34.52 7.89
N THR A 49 -15.56 34.95 7.19
CA THR A 49 -16.32 34.09 6.26
C THR A 49 -15.58 33.82 4.94
N ASN A 50 -14.64 34.69 4.53
CA ASN A 50 -13.74 34.44 3.40
C ASN A 50 -12.46 33.69 3.81
N SER A 51 -12.11 33.76 5.10
CA SER A 51 -11.07 32.98 5.80
C SER A 51 -11.60 31.63 6.29
N GLU A 52 -12.88 31.31 6.07
CA GLU A 52 -13.35 29.93 5.92
C GLU A 52 -12.72 29.38 4.64
N HIS A 53 -11.40 29.17 4.69
CA HIS A 53 -10.72 28.20 3.88
C HIS A 53 -11.57 26.94 3.90
N LEU A 54 -12.20 26.61 2.75
CA LEU A 54 -12.97 25.38 2.53
C LEU A 54 -12.29 24.27 3.30
N GLN A 55 -12.91 23.87 4.42
CA GLN A 55 -12.34 22.89 5.32
C GLN A 55 -11.86 21.70 4.48
N PRO A 56 -10.57 21.34 4.46
CA PRO A 56 -10.09 20.31 3.55
C PRO A 56 -10.83 19.00 3.86
N VAL A 57 -11.35 18.37 2.82
CA VAL A 57 -12.22 17.19 2.96
C VAL A 57 -11.53 15.96 2.37
N VAL A 58 -11.25 14.98 3.23
CA VAL A 58 -10.71 13.68 2.85
C VAL A 58 -11.81 12.62 2.93
N ALA A 59 -11.93 11.79 1.90
CA ALA A 59 -12.81 10.63 1.93
C ALA A 59 -12.03 9.31 2.05
N ILE A 60 -12.46 8.44 2.96
CA ILE A 60 -12.01 7.05 3.05
C ILE A 60 -12.96 6.16 2.26
N LEU A 61 -12.45 5.56 1.19
CA LEU A 61 -13.18 4.69 0.27
C LEU A 61 -13.57 3.36 0.91
N ARG A 62 -14.67 2.77 0.43
CA ARG A 62 -15.05 1.38 0.73
C ARG A 62 -14.29 0.41 -0.19
N GLU A 63 -13.56 -0.53 0.42
CA GLU A 63 -12.86 -1.59 -0.31
C GLU A 63 -13.85 -2.62 -0.90
N THR A 64 -13.76 -2.87 -2.20
CA THR A 64 -14.66 -3.79 -2.92
C THR A 64 -13.95 -4.97 -3.57
N VAL A 65 -12.62 -4.94 -3.70
CA VAL A 65 -11.84 -5.87 -4.54
C VAL A 65 -12.06 -7.36 -4.23
N ASN A 66 -12.10 -7.73 -2.95
CA ASN A 66 -12.38 -9.11 -2.52
C ASN A 66 -12.87 -9.13 -1.08
N VAL A 67 -13.32 -10.30 -0.62
CA VAL A 67 -13.89 -10.50 0.71
C VAL A 67 -12.87 -10.33 1.85
N TRP A 68 -11.59 -10.58 1.57
CA TRP A 68 -10.51 -10.53 2.55
C TRP A 68 -9.95 -9.13 2.76
N GLU A 69 -10.15 -8.21 1.81
CA GLU A 69 -9.72 -6.82 1.92
C GLU A 69 -10.63 -6.06 2.91
N ARG A 70 -10.25 -6.17 4.18
CA ARG A 70 -10.92 -5.54 5.32
C ARG A 70 -10.11 -4.38 5.90
N ARG A 71 -8.95 -4.07 5.32
CA ARG A 71 -8.11 -2.94 5.75
C ARG A 71 -8.75 -1.61 5.35
N ALA A 72 -8.17 -0.54 5.86
CA ALA A 72 -8.45 0.82 5.43
C ALA A 72 -7.12 1.58 5.28
N PRO A 73 -7.10 2.71 4.56
CA PRO A 73 -5.91 3.55 4.49
C PRO A 73 -5.60 4.24 5.84
N LEU A 74 -6.61 4.50 6.67
CA LEU A 74 -6.47 5.11 7.99
C LEU A 74 -7.35 4.41 9.03
N SER A 75 -6.81 4.24 10.23
CA SER A 75 -7.54 3.83 11.44
C SER A 75 -8.27 5.01 12.09
N PRO A 76 -9.26 4.77 12.97
CA PRO A 76 -9.92 5.82 13.76
C PRO A 76 -8.92 6.74 14.50
N LYS A 77 -7.81 6.19 14.99
CA LYS A 77 -6.75 6.96 15.66
C LYS A 77 -6.08 7.99 14.75
N GLN A 78 -5.88 7.67 13.47
CA GLN A 78 -5.35 8.64 12.50
C GLN A 78 -6.41 9.63 12.05
N VAL A 79 -7.65 9.17 11.89
CA VAL A 79 -8.78 10.04 11.55
C VAL A 79 -9.00 11.10 12.62
N LEU A 80 -8.91 10.74 13.90
CA LEU A 80 -8.96 11.70 15.00
C LEU A 80 -7.90 12.80 14.86
N LYS A 81 -6.67 12.45 14.46
CA LYS A 81 -5.60 13.44 14.24
C LYS A 81 -5.91 14.40 13.10
N LEU A 82 -6.45 13.89 11.99
CA LEU A 82 -6.88 14.73 10.87
C LEU A 82 -7.97 15.72 11.30
N ILE A 83 -8.99 15.22 12.04
CA ILE A 83 -10.09 16.05 12.54
C ILE A 83 -9.58 17.11 13.52
N GLN A 84 -8.66 16.76 14.42
CA GLN A 84 -8.01 17.70 15.34
C GLN A 84 -7.20 18.78 14.59
N ASN A 85 -6.68 18.46 13.41
CA ASN A 85 -6.00 19.42 12.53
C ASN A 85 -6.97 20.21 11.63
N GLY A 86 -8.28 20.12 11.87
CA GLY A 86 -9.30 20.85 11.12
C GLY A 86 -9.71 20.19 9.80
N VAL A 87 -9.26 18.97 9.48
CA VAL A 87 -9.66 18.25 8.26
C VAL A 87 -11.00 17.54 8.46
N LYS A 88 -11.96 17.76 7.57
CA LYS A 88 -13.20 16.98 7.57
C LYS A 88 -12.94 15.61 6.97
N VAL A 89 -13.29 14.55 7.69
CA VAL A 89 -13.12 13.17 7.21
C VAL A 89 -14.48 12.54 6.95
N ILE A 90 -14.72 12.17 5.70
CA ILE A 90 -15.88 11.40 5.27
C ILE A 90 -15.45 9.93 5.15
N VAL A 91 -16.25 9.00 5.66
CA VAL A 91 -15.99 7.56 5.55
C VAL A 91 -17.15 6.90 4.85
N GLN A 92 -16.88 6.22 3.73
CA GLN A 92 -17.91 5.42 3.07
C GLN A 92 -18.35 4.26 3.99
N PRO A 93 -19.68 4.07 4.18
CA PRO A 93 -20.25 2.95 4.92
C PRO A 93 -19.71 1.60 4.43
N SER A 94 -19.27 0.72 5.34
CA SER A 94 -18.83 -0.63 4.98
C SER A 94 -18.94 -1.57 6.17
N ASN A 95 -19.65 -2.68 5.99
CA ASN A 95 -19.72 -3.78 6.96
C ASN A 95 -18.54 -4.77 6.84
N ARG A 96 -17.69 -4.60 5.82
CA ARG A 96 -16.52 -5.47 5.58
C ARG A 96 -15.28 -4.99 6.34
N ARG A 97 -15.14 -3.67 6.49
CA ARG A 97 -13.96 -3.03 7.10
C ARG A 97 -13.75 -3.52 8.54
N ALA A 98 -12.50 -3.74 8.91
CA ALA A 98 -12.12 -4.27 10.22
C ALA A 98 -12.35 -3.27 11.37
N TYR A 99 -12.38 -1.98 11.05
CA TYR A 99 -12.89 -0.93 11.93
C TYR A 99 -14.34 -0.62 11.53
N SER A 100 -15.23 -0.68 12.50
CA SER A 100 -16.66 -0.43 12.32
C SER A 100 -16.94 1.03 12.01
N MET A 101 -18.11 1.30 11.42
CA MET A 101 -18.59 2.68 11.20
C MET A 101 -18.69 3.46 12.51
N LYS A 102 -19.11 2.78 13.59
CA LYS A 102 -19.19 3.37 14.93
C LYS A 102 -17.83 3.86 15.43
N GLU A 103 -16.77 3.07 15.26
CA GLU A 103 -15.42 3.48 15.66
C GLU A 103 -14.95 4.74 14.93
N TYR A 104 -15.33 4.95 13.67
CA TYR A 104 -15.03 6.18 12.94
C TYR A 104 -15.93 7.36 13.36
N SER A 105 -17.24 7.13 13.55
CA SER A 105 -18.13 8.22 13.99
C SER A 105 -17.82 8.69 15.40
N ASP A 106 -17.39 7.79 16.29
CA ASP A 106 -17.03 8.12 17.68
C ASP A 106 -15.83 9.07 17.78
N VAL A 107 -14.98 9.13 16.74
CA VAL A 107 -13.86 10.09 16.66
C VAL A 107 -14.19 11.34 15.83
N GLY A 108 -15.45 11.52 15.41
CA GLY A 108 -15.94 12.69 14.69
C GLY A 108 -15.97 12.58 13.17
N ALA A 109 -15.73 11.39 12.59
CA ALA A 109 -15.83 11.21 11.15
C ALA A 109 -17.29 11.14 10.68
N VAL A 110 -17.56 11.68 9.49
CA VAL A 110 -18.91 11.66 8.89
C VAL A 110 -19.09 10.39 8.06
N ILE A 111 -20.05 9.55 8.45
CA ILE A 111 -20.38 8.34 7.69
C ILE A 111 -21.36 8.71 6.56
N LYS A 112 -20.91 8.66 5.30
CA LYS A 112 -21.70 9.11 4.14
C LYS A 112 -21.30 8.35 2.87
N GLU A 113 -22.28 7.96 2.05
CA GLU A 113 -22.05 7.25 0.78
C GLU A 113 -21.53 8.19 -0.32
N ASP A 114 -22.15 9.36 -0.44
CA ASP A 114 -21.74 10.42 -1.38
C ASP A 114 -20.46 11.12 -0.91
N LEU A 115 -19.44 11.04 -1.76
CA LEU A 115 -18.11 11.58 -1.53
C LEU A 115 -17.81 12.83 -2.36
N SER A 116 -18.79 13.38 -3.08
CA SER A 116 -18.56 14.48 -4.04
C SER A 116 -17.95 15.73 -3.40
N GLU A 117 -18.13 15.91 -2.10
CA GLU A 117 -17.53 17.01 -1.32
C GLU A 117 -16.00 16.86 -1.16
N ALA A 118 -15.48 15.63 -1.14
CA ALA A 118 -14.06 15.38 -0.88
C ALA A 118 -13.17 15.86 -2.03
N SER A 119 -12.04 16.49 -1.71
CA SER A 119 -11.00 16.83 -2.69
C SER A 119 -10.02 15.66 -2.90
N LEU A 120 -9.77 14.91 -1.83
CA LEU A 120 -8.90 13.73 -1.80
C LEU A 120 -9.68 12.48 -1.38
N MET A 121 -9.62 11.43 -2.19
CA MET A 121 -10.20 10.12 -1.92
C MET A 121 -9.09 9.10 -1.73
N ILE A 122 -9.01 8.50 -0.54
CA ILE A 122 -7.99 7.52 -0.19
C ILE A 122 -8.60 6.13 0.00
N GLY A 123 -7.94 5.12 -0.54
CA GLY A 123 -8.30 3.72 -0.42
C GLY A 123 -7.05 2.85 -0.36
N VAL A 124 -7.18 1.60 0.06
CA VAL A 124 -6.09 0.62 -0.02
C VAL A 124 -5.94 0.15 -1.47
N LYS A 125 -7.05 -0.25 -2.11
CA LYS A 125 -7.09 -0.72 -3.49
C LYS A 125 -7.94 0.20 -4.36
N ALA A 126 -7.82 0.04 -5.67
CA ALA A 126 -8.64 0.75 -6.63
C ALA A 126 -10.13 0.43 -6.46
N VAL A 127 -10.97 1.38 -6.86
CA VAL A 127 -12.43 1.23 -6.89
C VAL A 127 -12.92 0.89 -8.30
N PRO A 128 -14.15 0.36 -8.46
CA PRO A 128 -14.71 0.11 -9.79
C PRO A 128 -14.74 1.39 -10.64
N VAL A 129 -14.46 1.24 -11.94
CA VAL A 129 -14.36 2.36 -12.91
C VAL A 129 -15.60 3.26 -12.87
N ASP A 130 -16.79 2.67 -12.80
CA ASP A 130 -18.07 3.41 -12.82
C ASP A 130 -18.28 4.27 -11.56
N SER A 131 -17.59 3.97 -10.47
CA SER A 131 -17.66 4.73 -9.22
C SER A 131 -16.69 5.91 -9.15
N LEU A 132 -15.82 6.06 -10.16
CA LEU A 132 -14.86 7.16 -10.21
C LEU A 132 -15.56 8.49 -10.49
N ILE A 133 -15.27 9.48 -9.64
CA ILE A 133 -15.81 10.84 -9.74
C ILE A 133 -14.79 11.70 -10.49
N ARG A 134 -15.28 12.44 -11.50
CA ARG A 134 -14.49 13.33 -12.35
C ARG A 134 -13.84 14.46 -11.55
N GLU A 135 -12.64 14.89 -11.97
CA GLU A 135 -11.89 16.02 -11.40
C GLU A 135 -11.58 15.87 -9.90
N LYS A 136 -11.34 14.64 -9.43
CA LYS A 136 -10.95 14.33 -8.04
C LYS A 136 -9.52 13.83 -7.93
N MET A 137 -8.93 13.95 -6.74
CA MET A 137 -7.65 13.35 -6.43
C MET A 137 -7.88 11.99 -5.73
N TYR A 138 -7.24 10.94 -6.23
CA TYR A 138 -7.29 9.61 -5.66
C TYR A 138 -5.90 9.15 -5.22
N ALA A 139 -5.81 8.46 -4.09
CA ALA A 139 -4.61 7.78 -3.67
C ALA A 139 -4.90 6.33 -3.23
N PHE A 140 -4.31 5.36 -3.92
CA PHE A 140 -4.43 3.91 -3.64
C PHE A 140 -3.36 3.13 -4.41
N PHE A 141 -3.21 1.82 -4.13
CA PHE A 141 -2.40 0.94 -4.99
C PHE A 141 -3.13 0.65 -6.30
N SER A 142 -2.73 1.30 -7.39
CA SER A 142 -3.46 1.25 -8.66
C SER A 142 -3.06 0.07 -9.56
N HIS A 143 -1.83 -0.45 -9.38
CA HIS A 143 -1.27 -1.55 -10.18
C HIS A 143 -1.20 -1.25 -11.70
N THR A 144 -1.22 0.02 -12.09
CA THR A 144 -1.19 0.43 -13.52
C THR A 144 0.23 0.57 -14.08
N ILE A 145 1.23 0.75 -13.22
CA ILE A 145 2.62 1.07 -13.60
C ILE A 145 3.33 0.00 -14.46
N LYS A 146 2.84 -1.25 -14.42
CA LYS A 146 3.35 -2.39 -15.22
C LYS A 146 2.61 -2.57 -16.54
N ALA A 147 1.64 -1.70 -16.85
CA ALA A 147 0.78 -1.77 -18.03
C ALA A 147 0.07 -3.14 -18.19
N GLN A 148 -0.34 -3.77 -17.09
CA GLN A 148 -1.08 -5.03 -17.09
C GLN A 148 -2.49 -4.80 -17.64
N GLU A 149 -2.96 -5.69 -18.52
CA GLU A 149 -4.20 -5.54 -19.29
C GLU A 149 -5.41 -5.28 -18.39
N ASP A 150 -5.54 -6.06 -17.31
CA ASP A 150 -6.63 -5.96 -16.34
C ASP A 150 -6.75 -4.56 -15.68
N ASN A 151 -5.65 -3.81 -15.58
CA ASN A 151 -5.61 -2.51 -14.91
C ASN A 151 -5.68 -1.33 -15.90
N MET A 152 -5.66 -1.57 -17.21
CA MET A 152 -5.70 -0.50 -18.21
C MET A 152 -7.07 0.20 -18.31
N PRO A 153 -8.22 -0.49 -18.19
CA PRO A 153 -9.52 0.19 -18.13
C PRO A 153 -9.62 1.22 -17.00
N LEU A 154 -9.00 0.93 -15.85
CA LEU A 154 -8.91 1.87 -14.74
C LEU A 154 -8.09 3.11 -15.11
N LEU A 155 -6.92 2.92 -15.73
CA LEU A 155 -6.07 4.03 -16.15
C LEU A 155 -6.75 4.90 -17.21
N ASP A 156 -7.44 4.30 -18.18
CA ASP A 156 -8.17 5.03 -19.22
C ASP A 156 -9.27 5.89 -18.61
N ALA A 157 -10.05 5.34 -17.68
CA ALA A 157 -11.08 6.09 -16.97
C ALA A 157 -10.51 7.23 -16.11
N ILE A 158 -9.34 7.03 -15.51
CA ILE A 158 -8.65 8.07 -14.73
C ILE A 158 -8.26 9.25 -15.63
N LEU A 159 -7.74 8.98 -16.83
CA LEU A 159 -7.38 10.01 -17.80
C LEU A 159 -8.64 10.73 -18.33
N GLU A 160 -9.66 9.98 -18.75
CA GLU A 160 -10.91 10.54 -19.30
C GLU A 160 -11.67 11.43 -18.30
N LYS A 161 -11.59 11.09 -17.01
CA LYS A 161 -12.26 11.79 -15.91
C LYS A 161 -11.40 12.88 -15.28
N ASP A 162 -10.24 13.22 -15.88
CA ASP A 162 -9.32 14.25 -15.35
C ASP A 162 -8.95 14.03 -13.88
N ILE A 163 -8.80 12.76 -13.49
CA ILE A 163 -8.47 12.37 -12.12
C ILE A 163 -6.97 12.51 -11.92
N ARG A 164 -6.59 13.08 -10.78
CA ARG A 164 -5.21 13.01 -10.30
C ARG A 164 -5.02 11.73 -9.50
N LEU A 165 -4.21 10.80 -10.01
CA LEU A 165 -3.92 9.52 -9.35
C LEU A 165 -2.54 9.53 -8.70
N ILE A 166 -2.50 9.32 -7.38
CA ILE A 166 -1.29 9.06 -6.60
C ILE A 166 -1.22 7.55 -6.32
N ASP A 167 -0.13 6.90 -6.73
CA ASP A 167 0.09 5.49 -6.43
C ASP A 167 1.07 5.32 -5.25
N TYR A 168 0.57 4.74 -4.16
CA TYR A 168 1.37 4.43 -2.98
C TYR A 168 2.59 3.54 -3.28
N GLU A 169 2.59 2.75 -4.35
CA GLU A 169 3.75 1.97 -4.79
C GLU A 169 4.93 2.84 -5.23
N LYS A 170 4.66 4.06 -5.68
CA LYS A 170 5.66 5.00 -6.18
C LYS A 170 6.01 6.11 -5.18
N MET A 171 5.47 6.05 -3.96
CA MET A 171 5.91 6.87 -2.84
C MET A 171 7.25 6.35 -2.29
N VAL A 172 8.35 6.76 -2.92
CA VAL A 172 9.72 6.38 -2.58
C VAL A 172 10.55 7.59 -2.20
N ASP A 173 11.52 7.40 -1.31
CA ASP A 173 12.51 8.44 -0.98
C ASP A 173 13.62 8.54 -2.05
N HIS A 174 14.58 9.44 -1.81
CA HIS A 174 15.75 9.66 -2.68
C HIS A 174 16.68 8.45 -2.80
N LYS A 175 16.59 7.46 -1.90
CA LYS A 175 17.34 6.20 -1.95
C LYS A 175 16.54 5.07 -2.61
N GLY A 176 15.33 5.34 -3.06
CA GLY A 176 14.41 4.35 -3.63
C GLY A 176 13.70 3.49 -2.58
N VAL A 177 13.75 3.86 -1.30
CA VAL A 177 13.05 3.15 -0.22
C VAL A 177 11.59 3.55 -0.23
N ARG A 178 10.69 2.57 -0.23
CA ARG A 178 9.24 2.80 -0.20
C ARG A 178 8.81 3.31 1.17
N MET A 179 8.18 4.48 1.18
CA MET A 179 7.77 5.17 2.40
C MET A 179 6.46 4.63 2.98
N VAL A 180 5.54 4.21 2.11
CA VAL A 180 4.19 3.79 2.48
C VAL A 180 3.94 2.36 1.99
N ALA A 181 3.99 1.40 2.90
CA ALA A 181 3.85 -0.03 2.57
C ALA A 181 3.34 -0.87 3.76
N PHE A 182 2.78 -2.04 3.46
CA PHE A 182 2.31 -3.00 4.46
C PHE A 182 3.36 -4.07 4.88
N GLY A 183 4.63 -3.90 4.51
CA GLY A 183 5.66 -4.95 4.60
C GLY A 183 5.78 -5.62 5.98
N LYS A 184 5.69 -4.84 7.06
CA LYS A 184 5.75 -5.36 8.44
C LYS A 184 4.71 -6.44 8.71
N TYR A 185 3.44 -6.19 8.37
CA TYR A 185 2.36 -7.13 8.63
C TYR A 185 2.25 -8.23 7.57
N ALA A 186 2.83 -8.03 6.38
CA ALA A 186 3.04 -9.12 5.43
C ALA A 186 3.97 -10.19 6.04
N GLY A 187 5.08 -9.76 6.65
CA GLY A 187 6.01 -10.65 7.34
C GLY A 187 5.42 -11.34 8.57
N VAL A 188 4.67 -10.61 9.41
CA VAL A 188 4.00 -11.19 10.57
C VAL A 188 2.98 -12.27 10.16
N SER A 189 2.09 -11.98 9.21
CA SER A 189 1.13 -12.97 8.72
C SER A 189 1.82 -14.14 8.02
N GLY A 190 2.86 -13.89 7.22
CA GLY A 190 3.63 -14.94 6.56
C GLY A 190 4.27 -15.90 7.56
N MET A 191 4.87 -15.38 8.63
CA MET A 191 5.46 -16.18 9.70
C MET A 191 4.42 -17.04 10.43
N ILE A 192 3.27 -16.47 10.80
CA ILE A 192 2.21 -17.22 11.48
C ILE A 192 1.67 -18.33 10.56
N ASN A 193 1.42 -18.00 9.29
CA ASN A 193 0.93 -18.99 8.33
C ASN A 193 1.94 -20.11 8.09
N ILE A 194 3.23 -19.82 7.92
CA ILE A 194 4.19 -20.90 7.66
C ILE A 194 4.38 -21.81 8.86
N LEU A 195 4.30 -21.29 10.09
CA LEU A 195 4.29 -22.11 11.29
C LEU A 195 3.05 -23.02 11.36
N HIS A 196 1.87 -22.47 11.06
CA HIS A 196 0.63 -23.24 10.93
C HIS A 196 0.76 -24.34 9.85
N GLY A 197 1.26 -23.97 8.66
CA GLY A 197 1.48 -24.87 7.53
C GLY A 197 2.50 -25.98 7.85
N LEU A 198 3.57 -25.66 8.60
CA LEU A 198 4.52 -26.66 9.09
C LEU A 198 3.85 -27.67 10.02
N GLY A 199 2.95 -27.23 10.90
CA GLY A 199 2.12 -28.13 11.70
C GLY A 199 1.38 -29.12 10.82
N LEU A 200 0.58 -28.62 9.87
CA LEU A 200 -0.19 -29.46 8.94
C LEU A 200 0.70 -30.40 8.11
N ARG A 201 1.84 -29.91 7.62
CA ARG A 201 2.79 -30.70 6.83
C ARG A 201 3.41 -31.81 7.66
N LEU A 202 3.85 -31.51 8.88
CA LEU A 202 4.45 -32.51 9.78
C LEU A 202 3.42 -33.56 10.19
N LEU A 203 2.18 -33.17 10.47
CA LEU A 203 1.10 -34.11 10.74
C LEU A 203 0.82 -35.03 9.56
N ALA A 204 0.76 -34.48 8.35
CA ALA A 204 0.58 -35.26 7.12
C ALA A 204 1.77 -36.20 6.83
N LEU A 205 2.95 -35.90 7.37
CA LEU A 205 4.12 -36.77 7.36
C LEU A 205 4.16 -37.73 8.56
N GLY A 206 3.13 -37.78 9.40
CA GLY A 206 2.99 -38.71 10.52
C GLY A 206 3.60 -38.22 11.85
N HIS A 207 3.81 -36.90 11.99
CA HIS A 207 4.39 -36.32 13.20
C HIS A 207 3.46 -35.30 13.87
N HIS A 208 3.08 -35.58 15.11
CA HIS A 208 2.48 -34.57 15.98
C HIS A 208 3.58 -33.64 16.51
N THR A 209 3.38 -32.32 16.39
CA THR A 209 4.32 -31.31 16.88
C THR A 209 3.58 -30.12 17.49
N PRO A 210 4.21 -29.31 18.35
CA PRO A 210 3.60 -28.11 18.92
C PRO A 210 3.08 -27.10 17.88
N PHE A 211 3.62 -27.11 16.67
CA PHE A 211 3.12 -26.26 15.57
C PHE A 211 1.66 -26.56 15.18
N MET A 212 1.14 -27.76 15.49
CA MET A 212 -0.26 -28.12 15.24
C MET A 212 -1.27 -27.23 15.94
N LEU A 213 -0.87 -26.58 17.03
CA LEU A 213 -1.75 -25.72 17.83
C LEU A 213 -1.76 -24.26 17.34
N ILE A 214 -0.90 -23.93 16.38
CA ILE A 214 -0.88 -22.61 15.76
C ILE A 214 -1.94 -22.60 14.65
N GLY A 215 -2.99 -21.79 14.83
CA GLY A 215 -3.99 -21.52 13.79
C GLY A 215 -3.47 -20.58 12.69
N PRO A 216 -4.19 -20.46 11.56
CA PRO A 216 -3.83 -19.52 10.49
C PRO A 216 -4.00 -18.07 10.94
N SER A 217 -3.30 -17.14 10.27
CA SER A 217 -3.20 -15.74 10.70
C SER A 217 -4.55 -15.05 10.90
N HIS A 218 -5.51 -15.33 10.01
CA HIS A 218 -6.83 -14.70 10.03
C HIS A 218 -7.75 -15.23 11.14
N SER A 219 -7.37 -16.31 11.84
CA SER A 219 -8.10 -16.82 13.01
C SER A 219 -7.80 -16.04 14.29
N TYR A 220 -6.74 -15.24 14.32
CA TYR A 220 -6.41 -14.41 15.47
C TYR A 220 -7.07 -13.03 15.36
N ARG A 221 -7.64 -12.56 16.48
CA ARG A 221 -8.23 -11.21 16.55
C ARG A 221 -7.17 -10.11 16.40
N ASN A 222 -5.97 -10.37 16.91
CA ASN A 222 -4.84 -9.44 16.90
C ASN A 222 -3.51 -10.21 17.03
N THR A 223 -2.42 -9.50 16.78
CA THR A 223 -1.05 -10.01 16.87
C THR A 223 -0.63 -10.46 18.26
N ALA A 224 -1.25 -9.97 19.33
CA ALA A 224 -0.93 -10.41 20.69
C ALA A 224 -1.38 -11.86 20.93
N MET A 225 -2.59 -12.22 20.47
CA MET A 225 -3.08 -13.60 20.50
C MET A 225 -2.23 -14.53 19.64
N ALA A 226 -1.90 -14.12 18.41
CA ALA A 226 -1.03 -14.92 17.54
C ALA A 226 0.36 -15.16 18.18
N ARG A 227 0.93 -14.12 18.79
CA ARG A 227 2.20 -14.21 19.50
C ARG A 227 2.11 -15.14 20.71
N GLN A 228 0.97 -15.19 21.40
CA GLN A 228 0.76 -16.12 22.51
C GLN A 228 0.79 -17.56 22.01
N ALA A 229 0.05 -17.89 20.94
CA ALA A 229 0.06 -19.24 20.36
C ALA A 229 1.48 -19.68 19.93
N VAL A 230 2.27 -18.77 19.35
CA VAL A 230 3.67 -19.04 19.00
C VAL A 230 4.55 -19.24 20.25
N ARG A 231 4.32 -18.47 21.32
CA ARG A 231 5.02 -18.66 22.61
C ARG A 231 4.68 -20.00 23.25
N ASP A 232 3.42 -20.39 23.23
CA ASP A 232 2.96 -21.67 23.79
C ASP A 232 3.62 -22.83 23.04
N ALA A 233 3.64 -22.78 21.70
CA ALA A 233 4.39 -23.75 20.90
C ALA A 233 5.89 -23.76 21.24
N GLY A 234 6.50 -22.59 21.44
CA GLY A 234 7.90 -22.47 21.87
C GLY A 234 8.17 -23.08 23.27
N TYR A 235 7.23 -22.94 24.20
CA TYR A 235 7.30 -23.52 25.53
C TYR A 235 7.24 -25.05 25.48
N GLU A 236 6.29 -25.60 24.71
CA GLU A 236 6.18 -27.05 24.48
C GLU A 236 7.46 -27.62 23.83
N ILE A 237 8.06 -26.90 22.89
CA ILE A 237 9.36 -27.26 22.30
C ILE A 237 10.45 -27.30 23.38
N ALA A 238 10.51 -26.30 24.26
CA ALA A 238 11.50 -26.23 25.34
C ALA A 238 11.34 -27.33 26.40
N LEU A 239 10.10 -27.81 26.62
CA LEU A 239 9.81 -28.99 27.46
C LEU A 239 10.18 -30.33 26.79
N GLY A 240 10.62 -30.31 25.53
CA GLY A 240 11.03 -31.50 24.79
C GLY A 240 9.89 -32.24 24.10
N HIS A 241 8.74 -31.58 23.86
CA HIS A 241 7.59 -32.18 23.16
C HIS A 241 7.77 -32.25 21.63
N MET A 242 8.95 -31.91 21.11
CA MET A 242 9.30 -32.16 19.71
C MET A 242 9.76 -33.61 19.51
N PRO A 243 9.22 -34.35 18.52
CA PRO A 243 9.70 -35.68 18.18
C PRO A 243 11.19 -35.66 17.80
N LYS A 244 11.98 -36.51 18.46
CA LYS A 244 13.42 -36.65 18.16
C LYS A 244 13.67 -37.04 16.71
N SER A 245 12.73 -37.77 16.08
CA SER A 245 12.82 -38.21 14.68
C SER A 245 12.83 -37.08 13.64
N ILE A 246 12.37 -35.88 14.00
CA ILE A 246 12.42 -34.69 13.15
C ILE A 246 13.82 -34.04 13.21
N GLY A 247 14.52 -34.20 14.33
CA GLY A 247 15.76 -33.48 14.66
C GLY A 247 15.58 -31.97 14.72
N ALA A 248 16.70 -31.24 14.68
CA ALA A 248 16.68 -29.78 14.67
C ALA A 248 16.03 -29.25 13.38
N LEU A 249 15.14 -28.26 13.56
CA LEU A 249 14.55 -27.49 12.46
C LEU A 249 15.31 -26.18 12.27
N THR A 250 15.77 -25.93 11.04
CA THR A 250 16.50 -24.71 10.69
C THR A 250 15.58 -23.76 9.92
N PHE A 251 15.38 -22.55 10.44
CA PHE A 251 14.61 -21.50 9.77
C PHE A 251 15.56 -20.51 9.10
N VAL A 252 15.36 -20.24 7.82
CA VAL A 252 16.16 -19.29 7.04
C VAL A 252 15.29 -18.10 6.66
N PHE A 253 15.71 -16.91 7.09
CA PHE A 253 15.11 -15.63 6.71
C PHE A 253 15.99 -15.00 5.65
N THR A 254 15.41 -14.69 4.49
CA THR A 254 16.21 -14.18 3.38
C THR A 254 16.56 -12.70 3.59
N GLY A 255 17.84 -12.38 3.37
CA GLY A 255 18.36 -11.04 3.10
C GLY A 255 19.12 -11.04 1.75
N SER A 256 19.80 -9.96 1.38
CA SER A 256 20.50 -9.84 0.08
C SER A 256 21.72 -10.78 -0.08
N GLY A 257 21.51 -12.09 -0.27
CA GLY A 257 22.57 -13.11 -0.36
C GLY A 257 22.16 -14.44 -1.03
N ASN A 258 23.08 -15.41 -1.04
CA ASN A 258 22.98 -16.68 -1.80
C ASN A 258 22.17 -17.79 -1.08
N VAL A 259 20.85 -17.67 -1.05
CA VAL A 259 19.95 -18.58 -0.30
C VAL A 259 19.90 -20.02 -0.86
N SER A 260 20.16 -20.21 -2.16
CA SER A 260 20.16 -21.54 -2.80
C SER A 260 21.19 -22.51 -2.21
N GLN A 261 22.32 -22.02 -1.70
CA GLN A 261 23.35 -22.85 -1.07
C GLN A 261 22.94 -23.37 0.32
N ILE A 262 22.03 -22.66 1.00
CA ILE A 262 21.57 -22.98 2.37
C ILE A 262 20.31 -23.84 2.33
N ALA A 263 19.54 -23.80 1.24
CA ALA A 263 18.28 -24.52 1.10
C ALA A 263 18.34 -26.03 1.47
N PRO A 264 19.40 -26.80 1.14
CA PRO A 264 19.50 -28.22 1.55
C PRO A 264 19.63 -28.44 3.07
N TYR A 265 20.01 -27.41 3.83
CA TYR A 265 20.15 -27.42 5.29
C TYR A 265 18.98 -26.73 6.00
N ALA A 266 18.13 -26.01 5.26
CA ALA A 266 16.96 -25.35 5.76
C ALA A 266 15.81 -26.34 5.95
N SER A 267 15.04 -26.17 7.02
CA SER A 267 13.75 -26.82 7.20
C SER A 267 12.59 -25.97 6.70
N CYS A 268 12.73 -24.66 6.85
CA CYS A 268 11.78 -23.68 6.38
C CYS A 268 12.51 -22.44 5.84
N ILE A 269 12.11 -21.95 4.67
CA ILE A 269 12.61 -20.70 4.10
C ILE A 269 11.49 -19.66 4.19
N ILE A 270 11.80 -18.46 4.69
CA ILE A 270 10.90 -17.32 4.72
C ILE A 270 11.54 -16.23 3.89
N ASN A 271 11.00 -16.03 2.68
CA ASN A 271 11.48 -15.02 1.75
C ASN A 271 10.72 -13.71 1.89
N GLY A 272 11.43 -12.62 2.19
CA GLY A 272 10.86 -11.28 2.32
C GLY A 272 11.47 -10.23 1.38
N ILE A 273 12.33 -10.65 0.45
CA ILE A 273 13.10 -9.75 -0.40
C ILE A 273 12.35 -9.50 -1.71
N TYR A 274 12.28 -8.23 -2.11
CA TYR A 274 11.80 -7.88 -3.44
C TYR A 274 12.71 -8.44 -4.53
N TRP A 275 12.12 -9.09 -5.54
CA TRP A 275 12.82 -9.59 -6.70
C TRP A 275 12.48 -8.75 -7.93
N SER A 276 13.51 -8.26 -8.63
CA SER A 276 13.37 -7.53 -9.88
C SER A 276 13.58 -8.44 -11.10
N PRO A 277 12.86 -8.24 -12.21
CA PRO A 277 13.17 -8.91 -13.47
C PRO A 277 14.64 -8.78 -13.85
N GLY A 278 15.32 -9.90 -14.09
CA GLY A 278 16.76 -9.95 -14.41
C GLY A 278 17.68 -10.20 -13.21
N ALA A 279 17.18 -10.11 -11.97
CA ALA A 279 17.94 -10.58 -10.81
C ALA A 279 17.98 -12.11 -10.76
N PRO A 280 19.06 -12.73 -10.23
CA PRO A 280 19.09 -14.17 -9.99
C PRO A 280 17.89 -14.62 -9.14
N ARG A 281 17.31 -15.76 -9.50
CA ARG A 281 16.21 -16.35 -8.73
C ARG A 281 16.76 -16.88 -7.40
N LEU A 282 15.93 -16.80 -6.36
CA LEU A 282 16.25 -17.37 -5.05
C LEU A 282 16.35 -18.90 -5.11
N MET A 283 15.45 -19.51 -5.88
CA MET A 283 15.41 -20.94 -6.11
C MET A 283 14.87 -21.24 -7.52
N THR A 284 15.70 -21.88 -8.33
CA THR A 284 15.30 -22.41 -9.64
C THR A 284 14.62 -23.77 -9.50
N VAL A 285 14.00 -24.25 -10.58
CA VAL A 285 13.48 -25.64 -10.65
C VAL A 285 14.61 -26.65 -10.44
N LEU A 286 15.83 -26.36 -10.92
CA LEU A 286 16.99 -27.22 -10.74
C LEU A 286 17.45 -27.24 -9.28
N ASP A 287 17.50 -26.08 -8.62
CA ASP A 287 17.82 -25.99 -7.19
C ASP A 287 16.81 -26.78 -6.35
N ALA A 288 15.52 -26.64 -6.64
CA ALA A 288 14.46 -27.39 -5.96
C ALA A 288 14.60 -28.90 -6.18
N LYS A 289 14.90 -29.33 -7.41
CA LYS A 289 15.16 -30.75 -7.71
C LYS A 289 16.33 -31.30 -6.91
N ALA A 290 17.38 -30.50 -6.67
CA ALA A 290 18.52 -30.90 -5.86
C ALA A 290 18.18 -30.91 -4.35
N ALA A 291 17.49 -29.89 -3.85
CA ALA A 291 17.15 -29.72 -2.44
C ALA A 291 16.11 -30.73 -1.93
N LEU A 292 15.19 -31.17 -2.80
CA LEU A 292 14.09 -32.09 -2.46
C LEU A 292 14.38 -33.55 -2.80
N GLN A 293 15.65 -33.89 -3.10
CA GLN A 293 16.03 -35.30 -3.21
C GLN A 293 15.89 -35.99 -1.86
N PRO A 294 15.36 -37.24 -1.83
CA PRO A 294 15.40 -38.06 -0.64
C PRO A 294 16.82 -38.18 -0.14
N ARG A 295 17.06 -37.66 1.06
CA ARG A 295 18.34 -37.78 1.74
C ARG A 295 18.12 -38.67 2.94
N VAL A 296 18.72 -39.85 2.90
CA VAL A 296 18.99 -40.59 4.14
C VAL A 296 19.98 -39.73 4.90
N ALA A 297 19.51 -39.10 5.97
CA ALA A 297 20.33 -38.33 6.88
C ALA A 297 20.62 -39.23 8.08
N PRO A 298 21.66 -40.09 8.04
CA PRO A 298 21.94 -41.04 9.12
C PRO A 298 22.24 -40.39 10.48
N TRP A 299 22.51 -39.07 10.51
CA TRP A 299 22.65 -38.28 11.73
C TRP A 299 21.32 -37.79 12.33
N LEU A 300 20.21 -37.89 11.59
CA LEU A 300 18.88 -37.65 12.15
C LEU A 300 18.48 -38.84 13.01
N PRO A 301 17.99 -38.64 14.23
CA PRO A 301 17.48 -39.73 15.03
C PRO A 301 16.35 -40.42 14.27
N SER A 302 16.30 -41.75 14.31
CA SER A 302 15.11 -42.51 13.95
C SER A 302 14.38 -42.92 15.23
N SER A 303 13.06 -43.03 15.16
CA SER A 303 12.27 -43.65 16.23
C SER A 303 11.52 -44.85 15.66
N PRO A 304 11.61 -46.03 16.28
CA PRO A 304 10.86 -47.19 15.84
C PRO A 304 9.37 -46.86 15.69
N GLY A 305 8.78 -47.24 14.55
CA GLY A 305 7.38 -46.96 14.24
C GLY A 305 7.07 -45.53 13.77
N CYS A 306 8.05 -44.63 13.76
CA CYS A 306 7.87 -43.27 13.22
C CYS A 306 8.43 -43.16 11.80
N PRO A 307 7.72 -42.50 10.87
CA PRO A 307 8.25 -42.20 9.55
C PRO A 307 9.45 -41.26 9.63
N THR A 308 10.34 -41.34 8.64
CA THR A 308 11.41 -40.35 8.43
C THR A 308 10.92 -39.24 7.52
N LEU A 309 11.46 -38.03 7.69
CA LEU A 309 11.18 -36.94 6.77
C LEU A 309 11.69 -37.25 5.35
N PRO A 310 10.96 -36.90 4.28
CA PRO A 310 11.36 -37.17 2.90
C PRO A 310 12.60 -36.36 2.48
N HIS A 311 12.75 -35.14 2.99
CA HIS A 311 13.90 -34.26 2.78
C HIS A 311 13.91 -33.19 3.87
N ARG A 312 15.00 -32.40 3.97
CA ARG A 312 15.13 -31.37 5.01
C ARG A 312 14.20 -30.18 4.80
N LEU A 313 14.11 -29.65 3.58
CA LEU A 313 13.32 -28.47 3.26
C LEU A 313 11.83 -28.81 3.20
N LEU A 314 11.09 -28.54 4.26
CA LEU A 314 9.68 -28.91 4.38
C LEU A 314 8.72 -27.84 3.86
N ALA A 315 9.10 -26.57 4.00
CA ALA A 315 8.23 -25.46 3.63
C ALA A 315 9.00 -24.21 3.14
N ILE A 316 8.34 -23.42 2.29
CA ILE A 316 8.79 -22.11 1.84
C ILE A 316 7.60 -21.14 1.98
N CYS A 317 7.80 -20.04 2.69
CA CYS A 317 6.92 -18.90 2.68
C CYS A 317 7.53 -17.80 1.82
N ASP A 318 6.94 -17.52 0.67
CA ASP A 318 7.33 -16.37 -0.16
C ASP A 318 6.39 -15.19 0.12
N ILE A 319 6.84 -14.25 0.95
CA ILE A 319 6.10 -13.00 1.24
C ILE A 319 6.21 -12.03 0.06
N SER A 320 7.25 -12.15 -0.76
CA SER A 320 7.46 -11.34 -1.97
C SER A 320 6.73 -11.88 -3.20
N ALA A 321 5.73 -12.74 -2.99
CA ALA A 321 5.13 -13.58 -4.02
C ALA A 321 4.78 -12.81 -5.30
N ASP A 322 5.41 -13.22 -6.40
CA ASP A 322 5.12 -12.79 -7.76
C ASP A 322 5.13 -14.04 -8.66
N PRO A 323 4.08 -14.34 -9.44
CA PRO A 323 4.07 -15.44 -10.39
C PRO A 323 5.35 -15.50 -11.24
N ARG A 324 6.06 -16.63 -11.14
CA ARG A 324 7.35 -16.87 -11.80
C ARG A 324 8.41 -15.83 -11.41
N GLY A 325 8.38 -15.33 -10.17
CA GLY A 325 9.34 -14.40 -9.58
C GLY A 325 10.55 -15.08 -8.93
N SER A 326 10.85 -14.72 -7.67
CA SER A 326 12.05 -15.17 -6.95
C SER A 326 12.12 -16.71 -6.79
N ILE A 327 10.98 -17.37 -6.61
CA ILE A 327 10.81 -18.82 -6.60
C ILE A 327 10.30 -19.25 -7.99
N GLU A 328 11.14 -19.90 -8.79
CA GLU A 328 10.84 -20.13 -10.22
C GLU A 328 9.56 -20.90 -10.50
N PHE A 329 9.34 -21.95 -9.71
CA PHE A 329 8.25 -22.90 -9.89
C PHE A 329 6.92 -22.43 -9.30
N MET A 330 6.90 -21.26 -8.66
CA MET A 330 5.67 -20.63 -8.19
C MET A 330 4.96 -19.96 -9.36
N ARG A 331 4.13 -20.73 -10.08
CA ARG A 331 3.39 -20.23 -11.26
C ARG A 331 2.21 -19.34 -10.88
N GLU A 332 1.63 -19.58 -9.71
CA GLU A 332 0.47 -18.86 -9.18
C GLU A 332 0.68 -18.63 -7.68
N CYS A 333 0.09 -17.56 -7.17
CA CYS A 333 0.07 -17.25 -5.74
C CYS A 333 -1.05 -18.05 -5.05
N THR A 334 -0.76 -18.58 -3.85
CA THR A 334 -1.81 -19.15 -2.99
C THR A 334 -2.76 -18.05 -2.51
N THR A 335 -3.98 -18.40 -2.08
CA THR A 335 -4.96 -17.43 -1.57
C THR A 335 -5.17 -17.59 -0.06
N ILE A 336 -5.84 -16.66 0.61
CA ILE A 336 -6.14 -16.82 2.05
C ILE A 336 -7.05 -18.04 2.30
N ASP A 337 -7.94 -18.37 1.36
CA ASP A 337 -8.82 -19.55 1.44
C ASP A 337 -8.06 -20.87 1.19
N LYS A 338 -7.04 -20.84 0.32
CA LYS A 338 -6.16 -21.98 0.02
C LYS A 338 -4.70 -21.55 0.21
N PRO A 339 -4.25 -21.40 1.46
CA PRO A 339 -2.98 -20.71 1.80
C PRO A 339 -1.73 -21.53 1.50
N PHE A 340 -1.89 -22.81 1.15
CA PHE A 340 -0.77 -23.69 0.86
C PHE A 340 -1.01 -24.54 -0.38
N CYS A 341 0.07 -24.83 -1.09
CA CYS A 341 0.15 -25.90 -2.07
C CYS A 341 1.43 -26.71 -1.85
N LEU A 342 1.43 -27.97 -2.27
CA LEU A 342 2.61 -28.82 -2.25
C LEU A 342 3.22 -28.85 -3.65
N TYR A 343 4.49 -28.45 -3.75
CA TYR A 343 5.25 -28.49 -4.99
C TYR A 343 6.13 -29.76 -5.06
N ASP A 344 5.86 -30.61 -6.05
CA ASP A 344 6.69 -31.76 -6.40
C ASP A 344 7.71 -31.34 -7.48
N ALA A 345 8.98 -31.20 -7.11
CA ALA A 345 10.04 -30.79 -8.03
C ALA A 345 10.38 -31.82 -9.12
N ARG A 346 10.11 -33.11 -8.90
CA ARG A 346 10.37 -34.17 -9.90
C ARG A 346 9.38 -34.06 -11.04
N LYS A 347 8.10 -33.91 -10.70
CA LYS A 347 7.01 -33.77 -11.67
C LYS A 347 6.82 -32.32 -12.15
N ASN A 348 7.36 -31.36 -11.41
CA ASN A 348 7.18 -29.93 -11.63
C ASN A 348 5.70 -29.50 -11.62
N ILE A 349 4.95 -29.99 -10.62
CA ILE A 349 3.52 -29.74 -10.45
C ILE A 349 3.21 -29.26 -9.03
N ASN A 350 2.16 -28.45 -8.90
CA ASN A 350 1.58 -28.03 -7.63
C ASN A 350 0.30 -28.83 -7.36
N THR A 351 0.08 -29.24 -6.11
CA THR A 351 -1.16 -29.90 -5.67
C THR A 351 -1.68 -29.27 -4.39
N TYR A 352 -3.00 -29.29 -4.18
CA TYR A 352 -3.62 -28.86 -2.93
C TYR A 352 -3.63 -30.02 -1.94
N SER A 353 -2.48 -30.30 -1.35
CA SER A 353 -2.26 -31.38 -0.39
C SER A 353 -1.23 -30.94 0.65
N PHE A 354 -1.26 -31.58 1.82
CA PHE A 354 -0.18 -31.52 2.81
C PHE A 354 0.64 -32.81 2.84
N ALA A 355 0.16 -33.89 2.21
CA ALA A 355 0.78 -35.21 2.15
C ALA A 355 1.44 -35.47 0.79
N GLY A 356 2.48 -36.29 0.77
CA GLY A 356 3.22 -36.69 -0.42
C GLY A 356 4.61 -36.05 -0.53
N ASP A 357 5.31 -36.35 -1.61
CA ASP A 357 6.64 -35.80 -1.92
C ASP A 357 6.55 -34.31 -2.28
N GLY A 358 7.51 -33.52 -1.80
CA GLY A 358 7.61 -32.11 -2.17
C GLY A 358 7.67 -31.14 -1.00
N VAL A 359 7.70 -29.86 -1.33
CA VAL A 359 7.82 -28.75 -0.39
C VAL A 359 6.51 -27.99 -0.29
N LEU A 360 6.09 -27.65 0.94
CA LEU A 360 4.90 -26.85 1.16
C LEU A 360 5.20 -25.39 0.82
N ILE A 361 4.42 -24.78 -0.06
CA ILE A 361 4.58 -23.39 -0.47
C ILE A 361 3.43 -22.56 0.09
N CYS A 362 3.77 -21.44 0.72
CA CYS A 362 2.84 -20.37 1.10
C CYS A 362 3.25 -19.10 0.38
N SER A 363 2.41 -18.58 -0.51
CA SER A 363 2.71 -17.46 -1.40
C SER A 363 1.52 -16.51 -1.56
N ILE A 364 0.87 -16.17 -0.45
CA ILE A 364 -0.27 -15.25 -0.45
C ILE A 364 0.22 -13.84 -0.78
N ASP A 365 -0.35 -13.21 -1.80
CA ASP A 365 0.04 -11.88 -2.30
C ASP A 365 -0.52 -10.72 -1.45
N ASN A 366 -1.57 -10.97 -0.68
CA ASN A 366 -2.26 -10.00 0.18
C ASN A 366 -2.17 -10.35 1.68
N MET A 367 -1.06 -10.94 2.12
CA MET A 367 -0.78 -11.35 3.52
C MET A 367 -1.28 -10.40 4.62
N PRO A 368 -1.10 -9.05 4.54
CA PRO A 368 -1.54 -8.15 5.60
C PRO A 368 -3.06 -8.10 5.81
N ALA A 369 -3.86 -8.54 4.84
CA ALA A 369 -5.32 -8.59 4.94
C ALA A 369 -5.83 -9.57 6.03
N GLN A 370 -4.98 -10.52 6.43
CA GLN A 370 -5.28 -11.46 7.51
C GLN A 370 -5.21 -10.82 8.91
N ILE A 371 -4.48 -9.71 9.07
CA ILE A 371 -4.37 -8.96 10.34
C ILE A 371 -4.70 -7.48 10.06
N PRO A 372 -5.97 -7.18 9.71
CA PRO A 372 -6.30 -5.93 9.02
C PRO A 372 -6.27 -4.70 9.93
N ARG A 373 -6.58 -4.81 11.22
CA ARG A 373 -6.62 -3.65 12.14
C ARG A 373 -5.23 -3.07 12.35
N GLU A 374 -4.25 -3.91 12.70
CA GLU A 374 -2.88 -3.45 12.90
C GLU A 374 -2.16 -3.11 11.59
N ALA A 375 -2.46 -3.82 10.49
CA ALA A 375 -1.96 -3.44 9.18
C ALA A 375 -2.43 -2.04 8.76
N THR A 376 -3.71 -1.72 9.01
CA THR A 376 -4.30 -0.39 8.79
C THR A 376 -3.66 0.67 9.69
N GLU A 377 -3.50 0.41 10.98
CA GLU A 377 -2.87 1.38 11.90
C GLU A 377 -1.42 1.65 11.50
N TYR A 378 -0.65 0.62 11.17
CA TYR A 378 0.74 0.81 10.73
C TYR A 378 0.82 1.57 9.41
N PHE A 379 0.07 1.14 8.39
CA PHE A 379 0.04 1.79 7.09
C PHE A 379 -0.38 3.26 7.19
N GLY A 380 -1.46 3.54 7.93
CA GLY A 380 -1.92 4.90 8.14
C GLY A 380 -0.90 5.77 8.88
N SER A 381 -0.03 5.20 9.72
CA SER A 381 1.00 5.96 10.43
C SER A 381 2.11 6.43 9.49
N LEU A 382 2.37 5.67 8.43
CA LEU A 382 3.30 6.01 7.35
C LEU A 382 2.67 7.00 6.36
N LEU A 383 1.36 6.86 6.09
CA LEU A 383 0.64 7.70 5.13
C LEU A 383 0.30 9.08 5.69
N LEU A 384 -0.09 9.16 6.98
CA LEU A 384 -0.61 10.38 7.60
C LEU A 384 0.25 11.64 7.37
N PRO A 385 1.59 11.62 7.48
CA PRO A 385 2.43 12.80 7.25
C PRO A 385 2.28 13.41 5.84
N TYR A 386 1.87 12.60 4.86
CA TYR A 386 1.73 13.03 3.47
C TYR A 386 0.33 13.51 3.12
N ILE A 387 -0.68 13.25 3.96
CA ILE A 387 -2.05 13.67 3.68
C ILE A 387 -2.16 15.20 3.66
N ASP A 388 -1.45 15.88 4.55
CA ASP A 388 -1.42 17.35 4.58
C ASP A 388 -0.81 17.93 3.29
N GLU A 389 0.24 17.29 2.74
CA GLU A 389 0.78 17.66 1.42
C GLU A 389 -0.23 17.40 0.30
N MET A 390 -0.90 16.25 0.32
CA MET A 390 -1.93 15.89 -0.67
C MET A 390 -3.08 16.90 -0.71
N LEU A 391 -3.44 17.47 0.44
CA LEU A 391 -4.54 18.43 0.58
C LEU A 391 -4.19 19.86 0.14
N LYS A 392 -2.90 20.19 -0.10
CA LYS A 392 -2.47 21.52 -0.58
C LYS A 392 -2.91 21.82 -2.02
N SER A 393 -3.35 20.81 -2.77
CA SER A 393 -3.77 20.94 -4.16
C SER A 393 -5.00 20.08 -4.43
N ASN A 394 -5.59 20.25 -5.61
CA ASN A 394 -6.69 19.44 -6.11
C ASN A 394 -6.37 18.95 -7.53
N ALA A 395 -7.27 18.16 -8.13
CA ALA A 395 -7.04 17.62 -9.46
C ALA A 395 -6.96 18.67 -10.57
N LYS A 396 -7.54 19.86 -10.38
CA LYS A 396 -7.59 20.94 -11.37
C LYS A 396 -6.33 21.78 -11.42
N THR A 397 -5.62 21.93 -10.30
CA THR A 397 -4.33 22.64 -10.27
C THR A 397 -3.40 22.04 -11.33
N PRO A 398 -2.73 22.83 -12.17
CA PRO A 398 -1.74 22.29 -13.12
C PRO A 398 -0.65 21.48 -12.41
N PHE A 399 -0.23 20.34 -13.00
CA PHE A 399 0.80 19.48 -12.41
C PHE A 399 2.12 20.21 -12.10
N ALA A 400 2.51 21.18 -12.93
CA ALA A 400 3.72 21.97 -12.72
C ALA A 400 3.65 22.81 -11.42
N GLU A 401 2.49 23.38 -11.13
CA GLU A 401 2.23 24.30 -10.02
C GLU A 401 2.00 23.59 -8.68
N TYR A 402 1.86 22.27 -8.68
CA TYR A 402 1.58 21.52 -7.46
C TYR A 402 2.81 21.41 -6.53
N ASP A 403 2.94 22.34 -5.59
CA ASP A 403 4.00 22.33 -4.58
C ASP A 403 3.81 21.17 -3.56
N CYS A 404 4.63 20.13 -3.71
CA CYS A 404 4.65 18.94 -2.87
C CYS A 404 6.04 18.29 -2.89
N SER A 405 6.33 17.45 -1.89
CA SER A 405 7.61 16.75 -1.81
C SER A 405 7.82 15.82 -3.01
N PRO A 406 9.09 15.50 -3.35
CA PRO A 406 9.39 14.53 -4.42
C PRO A 406 8.72 13.16 -4.20
N VAL A 407 8.49 12.75 -2.95
CA VAL A 407 7.82 11.49 -2.61
C VAL A 407 6.39 11.47 -3.18
N ILE A 408 5.68 12.58 -3.10
CA ILE A 408 4.33 12.73 -3.65
C ILE A 408 4.38 13.00 -5.14
N ARG A 409 5.16 13.98 -5.57
CA ARG A 409 5.24 14.39 -6.98
C ARG A 409 5.60 13.22 -7.90
N ASN A 410 6.56 12.38 -7.49
CA ASN A 410 6.99 11.23 -8.29
C ASN A 410 6.01 10.05 -8.24
N ALA A 411 5.05 10.06 -7.31
CA ALA A 411 4.01 9.05 -7.19
C ALA A 411 2.74 9.38 -8.00
N ILE A 412 2.64 10.58 -8.59
CA ILE A 412 1.49 10.98 -9.39
C ILE A 412 1.58 10.31 -10.76
N ILE A 413 0.73 9.34 -11.03
CA ILE A 413 0.69 8.58 -12.30
C ILE A 413 0.07 9.43 -13.42
N ALA A 414 -1.06 10.06 -13.11
CA ALA A 414 -1.87 10.83 -14.04
C ALA A 414 -2.37 12.11 -13.37
N SER A 415 -2.46 13.19 -14.14
CA SER A 415 -2.97 14.49 -13.71
C SER A 415 -3.41 15.29 -14.93
N ASN A 416 -4.48 16.08 -14.80
CA ASN A 416 -4.95 16.98 -15.85
C ASN A 416 -5.16 16.28 -17.22
N GLY A 417 -5.76 15.07 -17.20
CA GLY A 417 -6.07 14.30 -18.40
C GLY A 417 -4.90 13.53 -19.04
N GLU A 418 -3.68 13.66 -18.51
CA GLU A 418 -2.47 13.08 -19.10
C GLU A 418 -1.65 12.25 -18.11
N LEU A 419 -0.83 11.34 -18.65
CA LEU A 419 0.24 10.69 -17.88
C LEU A 419 1.33 11.70 -17.52
N THR A 420 1.76 11.73 -16.26
CA THR A 420 2.86 12.62 -15.86
C THR A 420 4.21 12.13 -16.43
N PRO A 421 5.26 12.99 -16.47
CA PRO A 421 6.51 12.67 -17.17
C PRO A 421 7.13 11.32 -16.79
N ASN A 422 7.12 10.95 -15.51
CA ASN A 422 7.72 9.70 -15.03
C ASN A 422 6.97 8.44 -15.51
N PHE A 423 5.74 8.59 -16.01
CA PHE A 423 4.87 7.47 -16.39
C PHE A 423 4.48 7.44 -17.87
N LYS A 424 5.01 8.36 -18.70
CA LYS A 424 4.79 8.35 -20.16
C LYS A 424 5.23 7.04 -20.82
N TYR A 425 6.16 6.31 -20.22
CA TYR A 425 6.59 4.98 -20.69
C TYR A 425 5.43 3.95 -20.71
N ILE A 426 4.40 4.13 -19.88
CA ILE A 426 3.23 3.23 -19.86
C ILE A 426 2.58 3.20 -21.24
N GLN A 427 2.50 4.34 -21.92
CA GLN A 427 1.93 4.39 -23.27
C GLN A 427 2.73 3.53 -24.26
N HIS A 428 4.06 3.54 -24.17
CA HIS A 428 4.90 2.67 -24.99
C HIS A 428 4.68 1.19 -24.68
N LEU A 429 4.57 0.82 -23.39
CA LEU A 429 4.27 -0.56 -22.99
C LEU A 429 2.90 -1.03 -23.51
N ARG A 430 1.90 -0.13 -23.55
CA ARG A 430 0.58 -0.42 -24.10
C ARG A 430 0.62 -0.68 -25.61
N THR A 431 1.37 0.12 -26.38
CA THR A 431 1.50 -0.07 -27.83
C THR A 431 2.21 -1.37 -28.16
N LYS A 432 3.33 -1.66 -27.49
CA LYS A 432 4.12 -2.89 -27.73
C LYS A 432 3.36 -4.19 -27.50
N ARG A 433 2.27 -4.17 -26.72
CA ARG A 433 1.41 -5.35 -26.49
C ARG A 433 0.33 -5.55 -27.55
N LYS A 434 -0.01 -4.50 -28.30
CA LYS A 434 -1.00 -4.54 -29.38
C LYS A 434 -0.38 -5.03 -30.71
N GLU A 435 0.93 -4.90 -30.84
CA GLU A 435 1.79 -5.53 -31.85
C GLU A 435 2.08 -6.98 -31.47
#